data_AF-A0A166E6U0-F1
#
_entry.id   AF-A0A166E6U0-F1
#
_cell.length_a   1.000
_cell.length_b   1.000
_cell.length_c   1.000
_cell.angle_alpha   90.00
_cell.angle_beta   90.00
_cell.angle_gamma   90.00
#
_symmetry.space_group_name_H-M   'P 1'
#
loop_
_entity.id
_entity.type
_entity.pdbx_description
1 polymer ?
#
loop_
_entity_poly.entity_id
_entity_poly.type
_entity_poly.pdbx_seq_one_letter_code
_entity_poly.pdbx_strand_id
1 'polypeptide(L)'
;MVFYICQNTKKGNICVTANTPECVEVLINYLKKRDNVSNESPLFEAENRFMHPTTITTIFQRLNDRVFFKKPDGKRFFHAHALRKFFISTCNHNSGDLAKVNLLSGHSNNSQVHDAYNEVNTEVMKRFYIKLIPHLSIRDTKVHEFKPQEVLKIEREKQALEERVVALENDNKTIEDLKKQTLQKIIQDIQNK
;
A
#
# COMPACT_ATOMS: atom_id res chain seq x y z
N MET A 1 -2.68 -0.07 -6.18
CA MET A 1 -1.58 0.63 -5.51
C MET A 1 -0.28 0.14 -6.11
N VAL A 2 0.60 1.05 -6.54
CA VAL A 2 1.89 0.68 -7.17
C VAL A 2 3.00 1.03 -6.19
N PHE A 3 3.86 0.05 -5.88
CA PHE A 3 5.07 0.24 -5.09
C PHE A 3 6.27 0.21 -6.02
N TYR A 4 7.15 1.19 -5.87
CA TYR A 4 8.38 1.27 -6.63
C TYR A 4 9.54 1.57 -5.68
N ILE A 5 10.55 0.70 -5.70
CA ILE A 5 11.82 0.97 -5.04
C ILE A 5 12.68 1.74 -6.04
N CYS A 6 13.10 2.95 -5.68
CA CYS A 6 14.09 3.70 -6.43
C CYS A 6 15.35 3.90 -5.59
N GLN A 7 16.50 3.54 -6.15
CA GLN A 7 17.77 3.91 -5.54
C GLN A 7 18.22 5.25 -6.14
N ASN A 8 18.49 6.22 -5.28
CA ASN A 8 18.96 7.52 -5.72
C ASN A 8 20.46 7.44 -6.04
N THR A 9 20.76 7.34 -7.34
CA THR A 9 22.11 7.11 -7.90
C THR A 9 23.16 8.13 -7.47
N LYS A 10 22.77 9.34 -7.05
CA LYS A 10 23.70 10.42 -6.68
C LYS A 10 24.25 10.37 -5.26
N LYS A 11 23.58 9.68 -4.32
CA LYS A 11 23.98 9.68 -2.89
C LYS A 11 23.96 8.31 -2.23
N GLY A 12 23.60 7.25 -2.98
CA GLY A 12 23.43 5.90 -2.41
C GLY A 12 22.19 5.76 -1.51
N ASN A 13 21.38 6.81 -1.36
CA ASN A 13 20.16 6.74 -0.57
C ASN A 13 19.13 5.85 -1.26
N ILE A 14 18.69 4.80 -0.58
CA ILE A 14 17.54 3.99 -1.00
C ILE A 14 16.26 4.76 -0.68
N CYS A 15 15.30 4.75 -1.62
CA CYS A 15 13.98 5.31 -1.41
C CYS A 15 12.92 4.31 -1.86
N VAL A 16 11.89 4.12 -1.05
CA VAL A 16 10.70 3.35 -1.45
C VAL A 16 9.55 4.31 -1.59
N THR A 17 8.94 4.33 -2.76
CA THR A 17 7.82 5.22 -3.05
C THR A 17 6.57 4.42 -3.38
N ALA A 18 5.44 4.95 -2.97
CA ALA A 18 4.13 4.41 -3.25
C ALA A 18 3.14 5.55 -3.44
N ASN A 19 2.15 5.31 -4.28
CA ASN A 19 1.08 6.27 -4.52
C ASN A 19 -0.21 5.78 -3.86
N THR A 20 -0.94 6.69 -3.22
CA THR A 20 -2.30 6.43 -2.74
C THR A 20 -3.22 6.05 -3.92
N PRO A 21 -4.31 5.31 -3.69
CA PRO A 21 -5.27 5.00 -4.74
C PRO A 21 -5.83 6.27 -5.44
N GLU A 22 -6.09 7.32 -4.66
CA GLU A 22 -6.49 8.64 -5.18
C GLU A 22 -5.47 9.21 -6.18
N CYS A 23 -4.17 9.17 -5.83
CA CYS A 23 -3.11 9.64 -6.72
C CYS A 23 -3.01 8.81 -8.00
N VAL A 24 -3.14 7.48 -7.89
CA VAL A 24 -3.13 6.57 -9.04
C VAL A 24 -4.29 6.86 -9.98
N GLU A 25 -5.49 7.11 -9.48
CA GLU A 25 -6.66 7.44 -10.29
C GLU A 25 -6.44 8.74 -11.08
N VAL A 26 -5.94 9.79 -10.40
CA VAL A 26 -5.63 11.08 -11.05
C VAL A 26 -4.55 10.89 -12.12
N LEU A 27 -3.52 10.08 -11.86
CA LEU A 27 -2.46 9.79 -12.82
C LEU A 27 -3.01 9.06 -14.07
N ILE A 28 -3.85 8.06 -13.88
CA ILE A 28 -4.50 7.33 -14.99
C ILE A 28 -5.36 8.29 -15.82
N ASN A 29 -6.16 9.14 -15.17
CA ASN A 29 -7.00 10.12 -15.87
C ASN A 29 -6.17 11.16 -16.62
N TYR A 30 -5.01 11.54 -16.10
CA TYR A 30 -4.05 12.39 -16.80
C TYR A 30 -3.48 11.68 -18.04
N LEU A 31 -3.04 10.42 -17.91
CA LEU A 31 -2.50 9.63 -19.02
C LEU A 31 -3.52 9.40 -20.13
N LYS A 32 -4.79 9.16 -19.79
CA LYS A 32 -5.90 9.01 -20.77
C LYS A 32 -6.16 10.24 -21.62
N LYS A 33 -5.74 11.43 -21.16
CA LYS A 33 -5.92 12.70 -21.88
C LYS A 33 -4.73 13.06 -22.76
N ARG A 34 -3.66 12.26 -22.73
CA ARG A 34 -2.45 12.51 -23.52
C ARG A 34 -2.52 11.76 -24.84
N ASP A 35 -2.06 12.44 -25.87
CA ASP A 35 -1.80 11.82 -27.16
C ASP A 35 -0.40 11.19 -27.12
N ASN A 36 -0.20 10.06 -27.81
CA ASN A 36 1.12 9.42 -28.00
C ASN A 36 1.86 8.97 -26.71
N VAL A 37 1.16 8.32 -25.77
CA VAL A 37 1.78 7.71 -24.59
C VAL A 37 2.57 6.46 -24.98
N SER A 38 3.89 6.47 -24.76
CA SER A 38 4.77 5.30 -24.86
C SER A 38 5.61 5.12 -23.59
N ASN A 39 6.28 3.98 -23.45
CA ASN A 39 7.14 3.70 -22.29
C ASN A 39 8.37 4.61 -22.22
N GLU A 40 8.77 5.19 -23.34
CA GLU A 40 9.91 6.10 -23.51
C GLU A 40 9.48 7.57 -23.35
N SER A 41 8.17 7.84 -23.45
CA SER A 41 7.63 9.17 -23.27
C SER A 41 7.73 9.62 -21.79
N PRO A 42 7.99 10.90 -21.51
CA PRO A 42 8.01 11.41 -20.14
C PRO A 42 6.66 11.20 -19.45
N LEU A 43 6.66 10.84 -18.16
CA LEU A 43 5.41 10.68 -17.40
C LEU A 43 4.62 12.00 -17.35
N PHE A 44 5.31 13.12 -17.09
CA PHE A 44 4.74 14.46 -17.12
C PHE A 44 5.47 15.29 -18.19
N GLU A 45 4.71 15.93 -19.08
CA GLU A 45 5.27 16.62 -20.22
C GLU A 45 4.90 18.11 -20.27
N ALA A 46 5.71 18.87 -20.97
CA ALA A 46 5.36 20.18 -21.46
C ALA A 46 5.52 20.14 -22.99
N GLU A 47 4.41 20.24 -23.73
CA GLU A 47 4.41 20.22 -25.20
C GLU A 47 5.16 19.00 -25.79
N ASN A 48 4.83 17.78 -25.33
CA ASN A 48 5.46 16.52 -25.74
C ASN A 48 6.96 16.38 -25.43
N ARG A 49 7.48 17.18 -24.48
CA ARG A 49 8.88 17.11 -24.03
C ARG A 49 8.98 16.94 -22.53
N PHE A 50 10.15 16.48 -22.08
CA PHE A 50 10.49 16.48 -20.66
C PHE A 50 10.32 17.88 -20.07
N MET A 51 9.65 17.93 -18.92
CA MET A 51 9.42 19.17 -18.22
C MET A 51 10.75 19.76 -17.70
N HIS A 52 10.99 21.05 -17.95
CA HIS A 52 12.14 21.74 -17.36
C HIS A 52 12.01 21.77 -15.81
N PRO A 53 13.10 21.65 -15.02
CA PRO A 53 13.03 21.63 -13.56
C PRO A 53 12.32 22.84 -12.94
N THR A 54 12.41 24.02 -13.57
CA THR A 54 11.74 25.24 -13.10
C THR A 54 10.24 25.26 -13.36
N THR A 55 9.72 24.44 -14.28
CA THR A 55 8.30 24.42 -14.62
C THR A 55 7.44 24.01 -13.43
N ILE A 56 7.87 23.02 -12.64
CA ILE A 56 7.18 22.64 -11.40
C ILE A 56 7.11 23.83 -10.45
N THR A 57 8.24 24.53 -10.26
CA THR A 57 8.27 25.75 -9.44
C THR A 57 7.24 26.75 -9.95
N THR A 58 7.23 27.06 -11.25
CA THR A 58 6.28 27.98 -11.91
C THR A 58 4.82 27.56 -11.73
N ILE A 59 4.51 26.27 -11.80
CA ILE A 59 3.17 25.74 -11.54
C ILE A 59 2.73 26.08 -10.11
N PHE A 60 3.59 25.84 -9.11
CA PHE A 60 3.30 26.25 -7.73
C PHE A 60 3.14 27.76 -7.60
N GLN A 61 3.94 28.56 -8.31
CA GLN A 61 3.79 30.03 -8.30
C GLN A 61 2.40 30.44 -8.75
N ARG A 62 1.99 29.97 -9.94
CA ARG A 62 0.68 30.26 -10.54
C ARG A 62 -0.47 29.76 -9.66
N LEU A 63 -0.32 28.60 -9.03
CA LEU A 63 -1.32 28.06 -8.12
C LEU A 63 -1.50 28.94 -6.88
N ASN A 64 -0.39 29.45 -6.31
CA ASN A 64 -0.48 30.41 -5.20
C ASN A 64 -1.16 31.68 -5.64
N ASP A 65 -0.77 32.25 -6.78
CA ASP A 65 -1.33 33.53 -7.24
C ASP A 65 -2.84 33.43 -7.57
N ARG A 66 -3.34 32.23 -7.91
CA ARG A 66 -4.75 32.00 -8.25
C ARG A 66 -5.64 31.63 -7.06
N VAL A 67 -5.14 30.80 -6.15
CA VAL A 67 -5.97 30.14 -5.11
C VAL A 67 -5.62 30.62 -3.72
N PHE A 68 -4.36 31.00 -3.49
CA PHE A 68 -3.86 31.38 -2.19
C PHE A 68 -3.49 32.86 -2.17
N PHE A 69 -3.04 33.32 -1.00
CA PHE A 69 -2.54 34.67 -0.83
C PHE A 69 -1.02 34.61 -0.63
N LYS A 70 -0.30 35.61 -1.15
CA LYS A 70 1.09 35.81 -0.76
C LYS A 70 1.13 36.20 0.70
N LYS A 71 2.03 35.59 1.47
CA LYS A 71 2.27 36.03 2.84
C LYS A 71 2.82 37.47 2.82
N PRO A 72 2.63 38.25 3.90
CA PRO A 72 3.18 39.61 4.00
C PRO A 72 4.70 39.68 3.79
N ASP A 73 5.42 38.60 4.12
CA ASP A 73 6.87 38.46 3.92
C ASP A 73 7.27 38.07 2.48
N GLY A 74 6.33 38.08 1.53
CA GLY A 74 6.53 37.73 0.13
C GLY A 74 6.69 36.22 -0.13
N LYS A 75 6.71 35.37 0.91
CA LYS A 75 6.85 33.93 0.74
C LYS A 75 5.54 33.29 0.27
N ARG A 76 5.69 32.27 -0.56
CA ARG A 76 4.56 31.47 -1.05
C ARG A 76 4.12 30.46 0.00
N PHE A 77 2.82 30.36 0.20
CA PHE A 77 2.23 29.43 1.15
C PHE A 77 2.41 27.98 0.68
N PHE A 78 2.08 27.69 -0.58
CA PHE A 78 2.03 26.33 -1.11
C PHE A 78 3.21 26.05 -2.05
N HIS A 79 4.05 25.06 -1.77
CA HIS A 79 5.20 24.72 -2.62
C HIS A 79 5.60 23.25 -2.45
N ALA A 80 6.33 22.68 -3.42
CA ALA A 80 6.71 21.27 -3.41
C ALA A 80 7.39 20.82 -2.10
N HIS A 81 8.29 21.64 -1.56
CA HIS A 81 8.96 21.31 -0.30
C HIS A 81 8.03 21.34 0.91
N ALA A 82 7.01 22.22 0.95
CA ALA A 82 5.99 22.19 2.00
C ALA A 82 5.14 20.92 1.93
N LEU A 83 4.78 20.45 0.73
CA LEU A 83 4.08 19.18 0.56
C LEU A 83 4.92 18.00 1.06
N ARG A 84 6.23 18.00 0.76
CA ARG A 84 7.15 16.99 1.28
C ARG A 84 7.26 17.04 2.81
N LYS A 85 7.35 18.24 3.40
CA LYS A 85 7.35 18.40 4.88
C LYS A 85 6.06 17.89 5.50
N PHE A 86 4.91 18.23 4.90
CA PHE A 86 3.61 17.75 5.34
C PHE A 86 3.57 16.22 5.31
N PHE A 87 3.92 15.60 4.18
CA PHE A 87 3.98 14.14 4.05
C PHE A 87 4.81 13.50 5.17
N ILE A 88 6.05 13.98 5.39
CA ILE A 88 6.95 13.41 6.39
C ILE A 88 6.43 13.63 7.81
N SER A 89 5.93 14.83 8.12
CA SER A 89 5.36 15.15 9.41
C SER A 89 4.15 14.27 9.73
N THR A 90 3.25 14.10 8.76
CA THR A 90 2.06 13.25 8.89
C THR A 90 2.45 11.79 9.10
N CYS A 91 3.40 11.28 8.31
CA CYS A 91 3.89 9.91 8.46
C CYS A 91 4.55 9.70 9.83
N ASN A 92 5.38 10.64 10.30
CA ASN A 92 6.04 10.54 11.60
C ASN A 92 5.02 10.54 12.75
N HIS A 93 4.05 11.45 12.71
CA HIS A 93 3.04 11.59 13.75
C HIS A 93 2.16 10.35 13.89
N ASN A 94 1.81 9.69 12.78
CA ASN A 94 0.88 8.57 12.77
C ASN A 94 1.55 7.18 12.82
N SER A 95 2.89 7.11 12.78
CA SER A 95 3.60 5.82 12.84
C SER A 95 4.63 5.69 13.95
N GLY A 96 5.28 6.80 14.34
CA GLY A 96 6.43 6.77 15.25
C GLY A 96 7.69 6.08 14.70
N ASP A 97 7.68 5.58 13.46
CA ASP A 97 8.79 4.83 12.87
C ASP A 97 9.62 5.70 11.92
N LEU A 98 10.55 6.45 12.50
CA LEU A 98 11.42 7.38 11.78
C LEU A 98 12.25 6.69 10.68
N ALA A 99 12.66 5.43 10.89
CA ALA A 99 13.47 4.71 9.92
C ALA A 99 12.68 4.41 8.64
N LYS A 100 11.45 3.89 8.78
CA LYS A 100 10.57 3.63 7.62
C LYS A 100 10.15 4.93 6.93
N VAL A 101 9.91 6.01 7.68
CA VAL A 101 9.55 7.31 7.08
C VAL A 101 10.74 7.96 6.34
N ASN A 102 11.95 7.82 6.86
CA ASN A 102 13.16 8.26 6.16
C ASN A 102 13.34 7.50 4.84
N LEU A 103 13.04 6.20 4.83
CA LEU A 103 13.06 5.37 3.62
C LEU A 103 11.99 5.80 2.59
N LEU A 104 10.78 6.17 3.06
CA LEU A 104 9.73 6.69 2.19
C LEU A 104 10.07 8.05 1.57
N SER A 105 10.91 8.83 2.24
CA SER A 105 11.30 10.17 1.78
C SER A 105 12.67 10.19 1.07
N GLY A 106 13.49 9.16 1.22
CA GLY A 106 14.87 9.14 0.71
C GLY A 106 15.79 10.12 1.45
N HIS A 107 15.50 10.41 2.72
CA HIS A 107 16.42 11.17 3.57
C HIS A 107 17.68 10.36 3.86
N SER A 108 18.83 11.03 4.00
CA SER A 108 20.06 10.34 4.39
C SER A 108 19.92 9.85 5.82
N ASN A 109 20.17 8.56 6.01
CA ASN A 109 20.43 8.04 7.32
C ASN A 109 21.88 8.45 7.62
N ASN A 110 22.09 9.52 8.38
CA ASN A 110 23.43 10.05 8.71
C ASN A 110 24.28 9.10 9.60
N SER A 111 23.94 7.83 9.68
CA SER A 111 24.77 6.82 10.29
C SER A 111 25.66 6.21 9.22
N GLN A 112 26.99 6.33 9.39
CA GLN A 112 28.02 5.44 8.83
C GLN A 112 27.79 3.94 9.17
N VAL A 113 26.64 3.61 9.73
CA VAL A 113 26.22 2.29 10.11
C VAL A 113 25.16 1.86 9.10
N HIS A 114 25.52 0.80 8.38
CA HIS A 114 24.68 -0.03 7.53
C HIS A 114 24.77 0.19 6.01
N ASP A 115 25.97 -0.07 5.47
CA ASP A 115 26.15 -0.93 4.28
C ASP A 115 25.57 -2.36 4.47
N ALA A 116 24.67 -2.58 5.44
CA ALA A 116 24.35 -3.88 6.02
C ALA A 116 22.87 -4.08 6.42
N TYR A 117 21.93 -3.21 6.02
CA TYR A 117 20.50 -3.52 6.16
C TYR A 117 19.90 -3.91 4.81
N ASN A 118 19.91 -5.22 4.58
CA ASN A 118 18.81 -6.05 4.10
C ASN A 118 17.95 -5.48 2.97
N GLU A 119 17.83 -6.25 1.87
CA GLU A 119 16.73 -6.15 0.90
C GLU A 119 15.50 -5.51 1.53
N VAL A 120 15.22 -4.26 1.16
CA VAL A 120 14.08 -3.55 1.70
C VAL A 120 12.85 -4.38 1.39
N ASN A 121 12.25 -4.96 2.43
CA ASN A 121 11.10 -5.82 2.26
C ASN A 121 9.90 -4.97 1.81
N THR A 122 9.59 -5.06 0.52
CA THR A 122 8.53 -4.30 -0.14
C THR A 122 7.17 -4.56 0.49
N GLU A 123 6.90 -5.78 0.94
CA GLU A 123 5.65 -6.16 1.57
C GLU A 123 5.48 -5.52 2.95
N VAL A 124 6.56 -5.45 3.74
CA VAL A 124 6.57 -4.71 5.01
C VAL A 124 6.34 -3.22 4.78
N MET A 125 7.03 -2.63 3.80
CA MET A 125 6.85 -1.22 3.45
C MET A 125 5.45 -0.95 2.89
N LYS A 126 4.86 -1.91 2.18
CA LYS A 126 3.49 -1.83 1.68
C LYS A 126 2.48 -1.80 2.80
N ARG A 127 2.54 -2.76 3.73
CA ARG A 127 1.65 -2.80 4.90
C ARG A 127 1.81 -1.54 5.75
N PHE A 128 3.03 -1.05 5.90
CA PHE A 128 3.31 0.20 6.59
C PHE A 128 2.63 1.39 5.90
N TYR A 129 2.83 1.55 4.59
CA TYR A 129 2.26 2.67 3.84
C TYR A 129 0.72 2.61 3.80
N ILE A 130 0.11 1.42 3.69
CA ILE A 130 -1.35 1.25 3.71
C ILE A 130 -1.98 1.86 4.96
N LYS A 131 -1.35 1.69 6.12
CA LYS A 131 -1.83 2.26 7.39
C LYS A 131 -1.79 3.80 7.41
N LEU A 132 -0.94 4.42 6.60
CA LEU A 132 -0.79 5.86 6.51
C LEU A 132 -1.77 6.50 5.52
N ILE A 133 -2.36 5.74 4.59
CA ILE A 133 -3.26 6.24 3.54
C ILE A 133 -4.42 7.07 4.08
N PRO A 134 -5.12 6.69 5.17
CA PRO A 134 -6.22 7.49 5.72
C PRO A 134 -5.77 8.91 6.15
N HIS A 135 -4.51 9.08 6.53
CA HIS A 135 -3.95 10.37 6.96
C HIS A 135 -3.32 11.17 5.81
N LEU A 136 -3.05 10.51 4.68
CA LEU A 136 -2.41 11.10 3.50
C LEU A 136 -3.39 11.44 2.38
N SER A 137 -4.56 10.80 2.37
CA SER A 137 -5.58 11.00 1.33
C SER A 137 -6.46 12.20 1.67
N ILE A 138 -6.88 12.94 0.66
CA ILE A 138 -7.78 14.09 0.83
C ILE A 138 -9.23 13.61 0.86
N ARG A 139 -9.52 12.54 0.09
CA ARG A 139 -10.83 11.91 0.00
C ARG A 139 -10.84 10.62 0.82
N ASP A 140 -12.03 10.22 1.28
CA ASP A 140 -12.21 8.88 1.87
C ASP A 140 -11.89 7.82 0.81
N THR A 141 -10.71 7.21 0.95
CA THR A 141 -10.09 6.39 -0.10
C THR A 141 -10.00 4.95 0.39
N LYS A 142 -10.80 4.08 -0.23
CA LYS A 142 -10.72 2.64 0.03
C LYS A 142 -9.54 2.03 -0.71
N VAL A 143 -8.72 1.29 0.03
CA VAL A 143 -7.62 0.52 -0.54
C VAL A 143 -8.16 -0.82 -1.02
N HIS A 144 -8.22 -1.01 -2.34
CA HIS A 144 -8.53 -2.30 -2.94
C HIS A 144 -7.24 -3.08 -3.20
N GLU A 145 -7.09 -4.25 -2.57
CA GLU A 145 -6.09 -5.22 -3.00
C GLU A 145 -6.57 -5.89 -4.27
N PHE A 146 -5.86 -5.66 -5.37
CA PHE A 146 -6.07 -6.41 -6.60
C PHE A 146 -5.43 -7.79 -6.42
N LYS A 147 -6.26 -8.80 -6.13
CA LYS A 147 -5.83 -10.19 -6.17
C LYS A 147 -6.08 -10.73 -7.59
N PRO A 148 -5.09 -11.39 -8.23
CA PRO A 148 -5.33 -12.09 -9.49
C PRO A 148 -6.52 -13.05 -9.37
N GLN A 149 -7.29 -13.22 -10.44
CA GLN A 149 -8.50 -14.07 -10.43
C GLN A 149 -8.19 -15.52 -9.99
N GLU A 150 -7.02 -16.02 -10.35
CA GLU A 150 -6.54 -17.35 -9.95
C GLU A 150 -6.37 -17.47 -8.43
N VAL A 151 -5.82 -16.44 -7.78
CA VAL A 151 -5.64 -16.40 -6.32
C VAL A 151 -7.00 -16.34 -5.61
N LEU A 152 -7.94 -15.54 -6.15
CA LEU A 152 -9.32 -15.49 -5.64
C LEU A 152 -10.03 -16.83 -5.77
N LYS A 153 -9.79 -17.56 -6.86
CA LYS A 153 -10.35 -18.89 -7.08
C LYS A 153 -9.78 -19.89 -6.07
N ILE A 154 -8.47 -19.89 -5.86
CA ILE A 154 -7.79 -20.74 -4.88
C ILE A 154 -8.28 -20.46 -3.46
N GLU A 155 -8.46 -19.20 -3.07
CA GLU A 155 -8.96 -18.84 -1.75
C GLU A 155 -10.41 -19.34 -1.53
N ARG A 156 -11.27 -19.24 -2.54
CA ARG A 156 -12.64 -19.78 -2.49
C ARG A 156 -12.64 -21.30 -2.40
N GLU A 157 -11.79 -21.97 -3.19
CA GLU A 157 -11.64 -23.43 -3.14
C GLU A 157 -11.14 -23.89 -1.77
N LYS A 158 -10.18 -23.14 -1.18
CA LYS A 158 -9.68 -23.40 0.17
C LYS A 158 -10.78 -23.25 1.22
N GLN A 159 -11.57 -22.18 1.20
CA GLN A 159 -12.69 -22.00 2.12
C GLN A 159 -13.72 -23.13 1.99
N ALA A 160 -14.10 -23.48 0.76
CA ALA A 160 -15.05 -24.57 0.53
C ALA A 160 -14.51 -25.93 1.02
N LEU A 161 -13.20 -26.16 0.90
CA LEU A 161 -12.55 -27.34 1.46
C LEU A 161 -12.54 -27.33 2.99
N GLU A 162 -12.21 -26.20 3.62
CA GLU A 162 -12.25 -26.04 5.07
C GLU A 162 -13.65 -26.31 5.64
N GLU A 163 -14.69 -25.77 5.00
CA GLU A 163 -16.09 -26.04 5.37
C GLU A 163 -16.46 -27.52 5.25
N ARG A 164 -16.02 -28.19 4.17
CA ARG A 164 -16.24 -29.63 3.99
C ARG A 164 -15.49 -30.47 5.02
N VAL A 165 -14.28 -30.09 5.39
CA VAL A 165 -13.50 -30.77 6.44
C VAL A 165 -14.24 -30.67 7.77
N VAL A 166 -14.71 -29.48 8.15
CA VAL A 166 -15.49 -29.28 9.39
C VAL A 166 -16.79 -30.11 9.38
N ALA A 167 -17.50 -30.17 8.25
CA ALA A 167 -18.69 -31.01 8.13
C ALA A 167 -18.37 -32.51 8.33
N LEU A 168 -17.31 -33.01 7.69
CA LEU A 168 -16.87 -34.40 7.83
C LEU A 168 -16.40 -34.72 9.26
N GLU A 169 -15.74 -33.79 9.93
CA GLU A 169 -15.33 -33.96 11.34
C GLU A 169 -16.55 -34.08 12.27
N ASN A 170 -17.60 -33.29 12.03
CA ASN A 170 -18.86 -33.38 12.78
C ASN A 170 -19.62 -34.69 12.50
N ASP A 171 -19.66 -35.13 11.24
CA ASP A 171 -20.29 -36.41 10.86
C ASP A 171 -19.55 -37.59 11.51
N ASN A 172 -18.21 -37.58 11.46
CA ASN A 172 -17.39 -38.61 12.11
C ASN A 172 -17.63 -38.67 13.62
N LYS A 173 -17.75 -37.51 14.27
CA LYS A 173 -18.06 -37.43 15.70
C LYS A 173 -19.44 -38.03 16.01
N THR A 174 -20.43 -37.73 15.18
CA THR A 174 -21.79 -38.29 15.31
C THR A 174 -21.80 -39.80 15.12
N ILE A 175 -21.04 -40.32 14.15
CA ILE A 175 -20.89 -41.76 13.91
C ILE A 175 -20.20 -42.45 15.10
N GLU A 176 -19.15 -41.85 15.66
CA GLU A 176 -18.46 -42.35 16.85
C GLU A 176 -19.42 -42.44 18.06
N ASP A 177 -20.24 -41.42 18.28
CA ASP A 177 -21.22 -41.40 19.37
C ASP A 177 -22.31 -42.45 19.18
N LEU A 178 -22.82 -42.62 17.96
CA LEU A 178 -23.79 -43.68 17.61
C LEU A 178 -23.20 -45.07 17.80
N LYS A 179 -21.94 -45.29 17.41
CA LYS A 179 -21.24 -46.57 17.63
C LYS A 179 -21.12 -46.88 19.12
N LYS A 180 -20.72 -45.91 19.94
CA LYS A 180 -20.62 -46.08 21.40
C LYS A 180 -21.96 -46.45 22.03
N GLN A 181 -23.03 -45.75 21.66
CA GLN A 181 -24.39 -46.06 22.15
C GLN A 181 -24.84 -47.47 21.73
N THR A 182 -24.53 -47.88 20.50
CA THR A 182 -24.90 -49.20 19.99
C THR A 182 -24.14 -50.32 20.73
N LEU A 183 -22.83 -50.13 20.94
CA LEU A 183 -22.00 -51.05 21.73
C LEU A 183 -22.50 -51.19 23.17
N GLN A 184 -22.88 -50.08 23.82
CA GLN A 184 -23.46 -50.12 25.16
C GLN A 184 -24.76 -50.92 25.22
N LYS A 185 -25.65 -50.75 24.24
CA LYS A 185 -26.88 -51.54 24.15
C LYS A 185 -26.60 -53.04 23.99
N ILE A 186 -25.68 -53.40 23.09
CA ILE A 186 -25.30 -54.82 22.87
C ILE A 186 -24.73 -55.44 24.15
N ILE A 187 -23.87 -54.72 24.88
CA ILE A 187 -23.31 -55.20 26.16
C ILE A 187 -24.41 -55.41 27.19
N GLN A 188 -25.36 -54.48 27.30
CA GLN A 188 -26.50 -54.59 28.22
C GLN A 188 -27.39 -55.79 27.89
N ASP A 189 -27.63 -56.06 26.60
CA ASP A 189 -28.44 -57.20 26.14
C ASP A 189 -27.76 -58.55 26.40
N ILE A 190 -26.42 -58.60 26.37
CA ILE A 190 -25.64 -59.79 26.73
C ILE A 190 -25.66 -60.05 28.25
N GLN A 191 -25.62 -58.99 29.07
CA GLN A 191 -25.63 -59.11 30.53
C GLN A 191 -27.00 -59.47 31.12
N ASN A 192 -28.09 -59.22 30.37
CA ASN A 192 -29.46 -59.50 30.78
C ASN A 192 -29.99 -60.88 30.30
N LYS A 193 -29.13 -61.72 29.70
CA LYS A 193 -29.40 -63.11 29.33
C LYS A 193 -28.71 -64.07 30.28
#